data_AF-A0A7Y7YJ72-F1
#
_entry.id   AF-A0A7Y7YJ72-F1
#
_cell.length_a   1.000
_cell.length_b   1.000
_cell.length_c   1.000
_cell.angle_alpha   90.00
_cell.angle_beta   90.00
_cell.angle_gamma   90.00
#
_symmetry.space_group_name_H-M   'P 1'
#
loop_
_entity.id
_entity.type
_entity.pdbx_description
1 polymer ?
#
loop_
_entity_poly.entity_id
_entity_poly.type
_entity_poly.pdbx_seq_one_letter_code
_entity_poly.pdbx_strand_id
1 'polypeptide(L)'
;PVSRDNLVNMGLVEAGNRLDLLAATHLANMAGGITAGRDVGLTAVTGDVLNERTTTTHSSSDERYSQERTFVDSAARIEAANTLTVKAGNDISNNGSALQSGGDTSLSAGRDVNIASTQAGIKEAFGPQNNNSSISQNGSSVSVGNDLTVSAGRDIAAVASQIDAKRDISMTAAENLTLAAAANEGHSYSKTKTLTMQEDHVSQVATTVSAGGDVKLNAGKDMTLISSKIGAGDEAYLVAGDKLELLAAQDTDYSLLDMKKKGSFGNLKTRRDEVTDTVNVGSEINTGGNLTLKSNGDQRYQVAKLESGNDLTLDSGGAITFEGVKDLHQESHEKTNNNSFWNASKGKGNTDETLRQTQLTAAGAITIKAVEGLKIDIREVDQQSVSQTIDAMVKADPQLAWLKDAEQRGDVDWHQVKEIHDSFKYNNSGLGPASQLIIAIVMAAVVGPMVMTAMAGSSPAIAAGVAAIASNAAANATTSFINNGGNLGAVFKDLSSSDALKGYVISGMTAGLTAKYFDGWTGTKTDPVTGKVTGPALNTWTGVGQFAANQTLQAGTSTLLSKALGQGGNLSDALKGALFNTLAAVSFNAVGDYT
;
A
#
# COMPACT_ATOMS: atom_id res chain seq x y z
N PRO A 1 28.45 -29.33 15.11
CA PRO A 1 27.52 -30.44 14.76
C PRO A 1 27.33 -30.49 13.24
N VAL A 2 27.42 -31.67 12.62
CA VAL A 2 27.17 -31.86 11.18
C VAL A 2 25.88 -32.67 11.05
N SER A 3 24.84 -32.09 10.46
CA SER A 3 23.59 -32.81 10.14
C SER A 3 23.56 -33.13 8.65
N ARG A 4 23.12 -34.35 8.31
CA ARG A 4 23.08 -34.82 6.92
C ARG A 4 21.91 -34.23 6.13
N ASP A 5 20.89 -33.71 6.82
CA ASP A 5 19.69 -33.11 6.21
C ASP A 5 19.45 -31.71 6.82
N ASN A 6 18.54 -31.60 7.81
CA ASN A 6 18.18 -30.34 8.48
C ASN A 6 18.78 -30.24 9.88
N LEU A 7 18.99 -29.02 10.36
CA LEU A 7 19.27 -28.73 11.76
C LEU A 7 18.28 -27.67 12.24
N VAL A 8 17.50 -28.03 13.28
CA VAL A 8 16.51 -27.15 13.89
C VAL A 8 16.91 -26.93 15.34
N ASN A 9 17.05 -25.67 15.74
CA ASN A 9 17.22 -25.25 17.11
C ASN A 9 15.94 -24.57 17.63
N MET A 10 15.46 -25.05 18.78
CA MET A 10 14.34 -24.47 19.54
C MET A 10 14.71 -24.25 21.01
N GLY A 11 16.01 -24.30 21.34
CA GLY A 11 16.54 -24.19 22.69
C GLY A 11 17.90 -23.50 22.66
N LEU A 12 18.85 -23.95 23.51
CA LEU A 12 20.19 -23.39 23.54
C LEU A 12 21.18 -24.29 22.78
N VAL A 13 21.89 -23.71 21.82
CA VAL A 13 23.08 -24.29 21.19
C VAL A 13 24.23 -23.33 21.42
N GLU A 14 25.19 -23.71 22.26
CA GLU A 14 26.31 -22.84 22.61
C GLU A 14 27.68 -23.53 22.50
N ALA A 15 28.72 -22.75 22.19
CA ALA A 15 30.11 -23.15 22.36
C ALA A 15 30.94 -21.98 22.90
N GLY A 16 31.80 -22.24 23.90
CA GLY A 16 32.58 -21.18 24.56
C GLY A 16 33.64 -20.49 23.69
N ASN A 17 33.93 -21.02 22.49
CA ASN A 17 34.87 -20.40 21.56
C ASN A 17 34.24 -20.35 20.16
N ARG A 18 34.44 -21.38 19.32
CA ARG A 18 33.87 -21.41 17.97
C ARG A 18 32.69 -22.37 17.89
N LEU A 19 31.57 -21.90 17.34
CA LEU A 19 30.39 -22.69 17.02
C LEU A 19 30.19 -22.71 15.50
N ASP A 20 30.47 -23.84 14.85
CA ASP A 20 30.11 -24.05 13.45
C ASP A 20 28.93 -25.04 13.35
N LEU A 21 27.83 -24.59 12.76
CA LEU A 21 26.68 -25.41 12.40
C LEU A 21 26.63 -25.59 10.88
N LEU A 22 26.68 -26.85 10.45
CA LEU A 22 26.62 -27.22 9.04
C LEU A 22 25.42 -28.15 8.81
N ALA A 23 24.52 -27.72 7.92
CA ALA A 23 23.42 -28.54 7.41
C ALA A 23 23.52 -28.68 5.89
N ALA A 24 23.15 -29.84 5.37
CA ALA A 24 23.09 -30.04 3.93
C ALA A 24 21.97 -29.19 3.31
N THR A 25 20.78 -29.20 3.92
CA THR A 25 19.60 -28.52 3.39
C THR A 25 19.26 -27.27 4.18
N HIS A 26 18.70 -27.37 5.39
CA HIS A 26 18.20 -26.19 6.13
C HIS A 26 18.75 -26.08 7.55
N LEU A 27 19.06 -24.85 7.96
CA LEU A 27 19.32 -24.45 9.34
C LEU A 27 18.16 -23.56 9.81
N ALA A 28 17.48 -23.95 10.88
CA ALA A 28 16.40 -23.15 11.45
C ALA A 28 16.66 -22.90 12.94
N ASN A 29 16.58 -21.64 13.37
CA ASN A 29 16.57 -21.22 14.76
C ASN A 29 15.21 -20.56 15.03
N MET A 30 14.38 -21.19 15.86
CA MET A 30 12.96 -20.85 16.00
C MET A 30 12.52 -20.96 17.47
N ALA A 31 11.28 -20.59 17.78
CA ALA A 31 10.66 -20.77 19.11
C ALA A 31 11.54 -20.25 20.28
N GLY A 32 12.11 -19.05 20.11
CA GLY A 32 13.00 -18.44 21.10
C GLY A 32 14.38 -19.10 21.23
N GLY A 33 14.76 -19.98 20.30
CA GLY A 33 16.07 -20.63 20.28
C GLY A 33 17.24 -19.65 20.26
N ILE A 34 18.30 -19.99 20.98
CA ILE A 34 19.54 -19.23 21.10
C ILE A 34 20.68 -20.05 20.50
N THR A 35 21.40 -19.47 19.56
CA THR A 35 22.63 -20.00 19.00
C THR A 35 23.77 -19.06 19.36
N ALA A 36 24.68 -19.47 20.25
CA ALA A 36 25.66 -18.57 20.84
C ALA A 36 27.10 -19.08 20.81
N GLY A 37 28.06 -18.18 20.60
CA GLY A 37 29.49 -18.51 20.74
C GLY A 37 30.38 -17.27 20.67
N ARG A 38 31.70 -17.43 20.77
CA ARG A 38 32.63 -16.32 20.49
C ARG A 38 32.63 -16.02 18.99
N ASP A 39 32.83 -17.05 18.19
CA ASP A 39 32.77 -17.01 16.73
C ASP A 39 31.66 -17.99 16.28
N VAL A 40 30.66 -17.50 15.54
CA VAL A 40 29.51 -18.31 15.08
C VAL A 40 29.48 -18.40 13.57
N GLY A 41 29.51 -19.62 13.04
CA GLY A 41 29.39 -19.93 11.63
C GLY A 41 28.16 -20.80 11.37
N LEU A 42 27.23 -20.31 10.55
CA LEU A 42 26.07 -21.06 10.08
C LEU A 42 26.22 -21.30 8.58
N THR A 43 26.11 -22.55 8.14
CA THR A 43 26.18 -22.90 6.71
C THR A 43 25.12 -23.92 6.33
N ALA A 44 24.18 -23.50 5.48
CA ALA A 44 23.25 -24.37 4.77
C ALA A 44 23.75 -24.52 3.33
N VAL A 45 24.12 -25.73 2.91
CA VAL A 45 24.83 -25.93 1.63
C VAL A 45 23.94 -25.71 0.42
N THR A 46 22.74 -26.29 0.41
CA THR A 46 21.81 -26.23 -0.73
C THR A 46 20.48 -25.55 -0.43
N GLY A 47 20.25 -25.16 0.82
CA GLY A 47 18.99 -24.55 1.25
C GLY A 47 19.23 -23.32 2.11
N ASP A 48 18.37 -23.16 3.11
CA ASP A 48 18.13 -21.87 3.76
C ASP A 48 18.69 -21.81 5.18
N VAL A 49 18.99 -20.59 5.62
CA VAL A 49 19.17 -20.27 7.04
C VAL A 49 18.00 -19.40 7.50
N LEU A 50 17.19 -19.95 8.40
CA LEU A 50 16.03 -19.28 8.98
C LEU A 50 16.29 -18.97 10.46
N ASN A 51 16.13 -17.70 10.84
CA ASN A 51 16.04 -17.26 12.23
C ASN A 51 14.67 -16.60 12.40
N GLU A 52 13.77 -17.23 13.15
CA GLU A 52 12.36 -16.83 13.18
C GLU A 52 11.78 -16.75 14.59
N ARG A 53 11.06 -15.64 14.85
CA ARG A 53 10.19 -15.52 15.99
C ARG A 53 8.90 -16.24 15.65
N THR A 54 8.74 -17.42 16.23
CA THR A 54 7.56 -18.24 16.00
C THR A 54 6.30 -17.55 16.52
N THR A 55 5.22 -17.64 15.73
CA THR A 55 3.89 -17.18 16.11
C THR A 55 2.96 -18.34 16.35
N THR A 56 2.08 -18.23 17.34
CA THR A 56 0.99 -19.18 17.58
C THR A 56 -0.33 -18.45 17.57
N THR A 57 -1.23 -18.83 16.67
CA THR A 57 -2.58 -18.26 16.61
C THR A 57 -3.56 -19.15 17.39
N HIS A 58 -4.22 -18.56 18.38
CA HIS A 58 -5.33 -19.17 19.10
C HIS A 58 -6.64 -18.59 18.58
N SER A 59 -7.51 -19.45 18.06
CA SER A 59 -8.86 -19.10 17.65
C SER A 59 -9.87 -19.76 18.58
N SER A 60 -10.77 -18.99 19.17
CA SER A 60 -11.90 -19.46 19.94
C SER A 60 -13.17 -18.80 19.40
N SER A 61 -14.19 -19.60 19.12
CA SER A 61 -15.47 -19.10 18.63
C SER A 61 -16.64 -19.83 19.28
N ASP A 62 -17.65 -19.06 19.67
CA ASP A 62 -18.98 -19.52 20.04
C ASP A 62 -20.03 -18.68 19.27
N GLU A 63 -21.32 -18.99 19.37
CA GLU A 63 -22.40 -18.42 18.56
C GLU A 63 -22.46 -16.88 18.56
N ARG A 64 -21.93 -16.21 19.60
CA ARG A 64 -22.00 -14.75 19.77
C ARG A 64 -20.65 -14.07 19.90
N TYR A 65 -19.57 -14.83 20.03
CA TYR A 65 -18.25 -14.31 20.30
C TYR A 65 -17.20 -15.09 19.52
N SER A 66 -16.37 -14.40 18.74
CA SER A 66 -15.17 -14.98 18.16
C SER A 66 -13.96 -14.16 18.56
N GLN A 67 -12.89 -14.85 18.92
CA GLN A 67 -11.60 -14.26 19.20
C GLN A 67 -10.52 -15.03 18.45
N GLU A 68 -9.70 -14.31 17.73
CA GLU A 68 -8.47 -14.80 17.14
C GLU A 68 -7.34 -13.95 17.71
N ARG A 69 -6.34 -14.60 18.31
CA ARG A 69 -5.17 -13.92 18.85
C ARG A 69 -3.91 -14.62 18.43
N THR A 70 -3.04 -13.89 17.75
CA THR A 70 -1.69 -14.33 17.41
C THR A 70 -0.74 -13.91 18.52
N PHE A 71 -0.20 -14.90 19.21
CA PHE A 71 0.86 -14.74 20.19
C PHE A 71 2.21 -14.85 19.49
N VAL A 72 3.12 -13.95 19.82
CA VAL A 72 4.51 -14.00 19.38
C VAL A 72 5.35 -14.55 20.53
N ASP A 73 6.20 -15.53 20.24
CA ASP A 73 7.15 -16.05 21.22
C ASP A 73 8.32 -15.07 21.40
N SER A 74 9.28 -15.42 22.26
CA SER A 74 10.58 -14.77 22.33
C SER A 74 11.26 -14.77 20.96
N ALA A 75 11.96 -13.68 20.64
CA ALA A 75 12.79 -13.62 19.44
C ALA A 75 13.82 -14.75 19.46
N ALA A 76 13.95 -15.47 18.34
CA ALA A 76 15.06 -16.37 18.12
C ALA A 76 16.34 -15.53 17.94
N ARG A 77 17.45 -15.98 18.54
CA ARG A 77 18.70 -15.20 18.61
C ARG A 77 19.90 -16.00 18.12
N ILE A 78 20.70 -15.36 17.28
CA ILE A 78 22.02 -15.84 16.88
C ILE A 78 23.04 -14.79 17.33
N GLU A 79 23.92 -15.19 18.26
CA GLU A 79 24.77 -14.28 19.03
C GLU A 79 26.23 -14.71 18.91
N ALA A 80 27.09 -13.83 18.40
CA ALA A 80 28.53 -14.01 18.37
C ALA A 80 29.24 -12.95 19.21
N ALA A 81 30.11 -13.32 20.15
CA ALA A 81 30.86 -12.31 20.90
C ALA A 81 31.89 -11.55 20.02
N ASN A 82 32.28 -12.13 18.88
CA ASN A 82 33.21 -11.57 17.92
C ASN A 82 32.63 -11.64 16.49
N THR A 83 32.83 -12.74 15.75
CA THR A 83 32.41 -12.80 14.34
C THR A 83 31.16 -13.66 14.15
N LEU A 84 30.18 -13.14 13.41
CA LEU A 84 29.03 -13.90 12.91
C LEU A 84 29.13 -14.08 11.40
N THR A 85 29.07 -15.32 10.91
CA THR A 85 29.00 -15.63 9.49
C THR A 85 27.83 -16.55 9.21
N VAL A 86 26.95 -16.13 8.30
CA VAL A 86 25.80 -16.92 7.85
C VAL A 86 25.88 -17.10 6.34
N LYS A 87 25.87 -18.36 5.91
CA LYS A 87 25.90 -18.75 4.49
C LYS A 87 24.73 -19.66 4.17
N ALA A 88 23.97 -19.32 3.14
CA ALA A 88 22.89 -20.14 2.62
C ALA A 88 23.08 -20.39 1.12
N GLY A 89 22.86 -21.62 0.68
CA GLY A 89 22.81 -21.97 -0.74
C GLY A 89 21.65 -21.26 -1.46
N ASN A 90 20.55 -21.01 -0.75
CA ASN A 90 19.39 -20.30 -1.24
C ASN A 90 19.18 -19.01 -0.45
N ASP A 91 18.39 -19.05 0.63
CA ASP A 91 17.88 -17.84 1.27
C ASP A 91 18.35 -17.71 2.74
N ILE A 92 18.58 -16.48 3.20
CA ILE A 92 18.73 -16.14 4.61
C ILE A 92 17.50 -15.33 5.02
N SER A 93 16.81 -15.76 6.08
CA SER A 93 15.64 -15.04 6.61
C SER A 93 15.79 -14.81 8.10
N ASN A 94 15.68 -13.55 8.52
CA ASN A 94 15.62 -13.12 9.92
C ASN A 94 14.27 -12.45 10.16
N ASN A 95 13.31 -13.18 10.73
CA ASN A 95 11.91 -12.77 10.85
C ASN A 95 11.55 -12.51 12.32
N GLY A 96 11.25 -11.26 12.67
CA GLY A 96 11.02 -10.79 14.04
C GLY A 96 12.13 -11.17 15.04
N SER A 97 13.34 -11.43 14.55
CA SER A 97 14.40 -12.13 15.29
C SER A 97 15.68 -11.31 15.40
N ALA A 98 16.63 -11.77 16.20
CA ALA A 98 17.86 -11.04 16.47
C ALA A 98 19.10 -11.75 15.90
N LEU A 99 19.90 -10.99 15.17
CA LEU A 99 21.29 -11.32 14.84
C LEU A 99 22.20 -10.33 15.58
N GLN A 100 23.14 -10.84 16.35
CA GLN A 100 24.06 -9.99 17.11
C GLN A 100 25.50 -10.46 16.96
N SER A 101 26.41 -9.52 16.76
CA SER A 101 27.85 -9.76 16.87
C SER A 101 28.58 -8.62 17.58
N GLY A 102 29.62 -8.96 18.34
CA GLY A 102 30.52 -7.97 18.95
C GLY A 102 31.59 -7.43 18.00
N GLY A 103 31.84 -8.10 16.88
CA GLY A 103 32.74 -7.72 15.79
C GLY A 103 31.99 -7.69 14.46
N ASP A 104 32.54 -8.34 13.44
CA ASP A 104 31.99 -8.29 12.09
C ASP A 104 30.84 -9.30 11.89
N THR A 105 29.86 -8.92 11.04
CA THR A 105 28.82 -9.84 10.56
C THR A 105 28.86 -9.95 9.04
N SER A 106 28.83 -11.18 8.53
CA SER A 106 28.70 -11.47 7.10
C SER A 106 27.49 -12.38 6.83
N LEU A 107 26.55 -11.89 6.02
CA LEU A 107 25.39 -12.65 5.54
C LEU A 107 25.55 -12.87 4.03
N SER A 108 25.57 -14.12 3.58
CA SER A 108 25.74 -14.47 2.16
C SER A 108 24.73 -15.53 1.74
N ALA A 109 23.83 -15.15 0.83
CA ALA A 109 22.78 -16.01 0.30
C ALA A 109 22.97 -16.19 -1.21
N GLY A 110 22.80 -17.42 -1.71
CA GLY A 110 22.82 -17.71 -3.14
C GLY A 110 21.65 -17.07 -3.90
N ARG A 111 20.58 -16.70 -3.20
CA ARG A 111 19.40 -16.01 -3.73
C ARG A 111 19.07 -14.80 -2.87
N ASP A 112 18.35 -14.95 -1.76
CA ASP A 112 17.74 -13.80 -1.08
C ASP A 112 18.21 -13.61 0.36
N VAL A 113 18.29 -12.36 0.82
CA VAL A 113 18.42 -12.02 2.25
C VAL A 113 17.21 -11.21 2.68
N ASN A 114 16.43 -11.74 3.62
CA ASN A 114 15.24 -11.12 4.16
C ASN A 114 15.41 -10.78 5.65
N ILE A 115 15.19 -9.53 6.03
CA ILE A 115 15.21 -9.06 7.42
C ILE A 115 13.87 -8.38 7.69
N ALA A 116 12.88 -9.15 8.12
CA ALA A 116 11.50 -8.70 8.17
C ALA A 116 10.91 -8.76 9.59
N SER A 117 9.93 -7.91 9.87
CA SER A 117 9.11 -8.02 11.07
C SER A 117 8.25 -9.28 11.03
N THR A 118 7.83 -9.72 12.22
CA THR A 118 6.77 -10.72 12.39
C THR A 118 5.52 -10.04 12.95
N GLN A 119 4.38 -10.28 12.33
CA GLN A 119 3.11 -9.68 12.75
C GLN A 119 2.52 -10.39 13.97
N ALA A 120 2.03 -9.62 14.94
CA ALA A 120 1.12 -10.10 15.98
C ALA A 120 -0.21 -9.37 15.84
N GLY A 121 -1.32 -10.06 16.10
CA GLY A 121 -2.64 -9.46 15.94
C GLY A 121 -3.68 -10.03 16.89
N ILE A 122 -4.72 -9.25 17.09
CA ILE A 122 -5.91 -9.63 17.85
C ILE A 122 -7.11 -9.28 16.96
N LYS A 123 -8.09 -10.17 16.89
CA LYS A 123 -9.40 -9.93 16.31
C LYS A 123 -10.44 -10.45 17.28
N GLU A 124 -11.34 -9.58 17.68
CA GLU A 124 -12.43 -9.87 18.60
C GLU A 124 -13.73 -9.41 17.96
N ALA A 125 -14.72 -10.29 17.90
CA ALA A 125 -16.04 -9.95 17.40
C ALA A 125 -17.11 -10.46 18.37
N PHE A 126 -17.96 -9.55 18.85
CA PHE A 126 -19.19 -9.84 19.58
C PHE A 126 -20.38 -9.66 18.64
N GLY A 127 -20.65 -10.69 17.85
CA GLY A 127 -21.61 -10.66 16.75
C GLY A 127 -21.22 -9.62 15.67
N PRO A 128 -22.13 -9.30 14.73
CA PRO A 128 -21.83 -8.35 13.63
C PRO A 128 -21.79 -6.88 14.09
N GLN A 129 -21.92 -6.62 15.38
CA GLN A 129 -22.21 -5.31 15.95
C GLN A 129 -21.03 -4.74 16.72
N ASN A 130 -20.08 -5.57 17.17
CA ASN A 130 -18.91 -5.09 17.90
C ASN A 130 -17.71 -5.86 17.41
N ASN A 131 -16.79 -5.17 16.74
CA ASN A 131 -15.57 -5.77 16.21
C ASN A 131 -14.41 -4.91 16.69
N ASN A 132 -13.35 -5.55 17.15
CA ASN A 132 -12.12 -4.90 17.51
C ASN A 132 -10.98 -5.72 16.91
N SER A 133 -10.04 -5.08 16.23
CA SER A 133 -8.85 -5.75 15.75
C SER A 133 -7.64 -4.86 15.80
N SER A 134 -6.48 -5.46 15.99
CA SER A 134 -5.21 -4.77 15.88
C SER A 134 -4.16 -5.68 15.26
N ILE A 135 -3.20 -5.04 14.58
CA ILE A 135 -2.00 -5.66 14.02
C ILE A 135 -0.81 -4.84 14.51
N SER A 136 0.23 -5.52 14.96
CA SER A 136 1.49 -4.93 15.41
C SER A 136 2.67 -5.60 14.73
N GLN A 137 3.64 -4.80 14.30
CA GLN A 137 4.88 -5.25 13.69
C GLN A 137 5.94 -5.49 14.76
N ASN A 138 6.40 -6.73 14.92
CA ASN A 138 7.56 -7.02 15.74
C ASN A 138 8.80 -7.11 14.88
N GLY A 139 9.55 -6.00 14.80
CA GLY A 139 10.72 -5.87 13.95
C GLY A 139 11.82 -6.89 14.25
N SER A 140 12.56 -7.24 13.20
CA SER A 140 13.85 -7.91 13.33
C SER A 140 14.92 -6.91 13.75
N SER A 141 15.95 -7.40 14.43
CA SER A 141 17.12 -6.62 14.83
C SER A 141 18.41 -7.27 14.34
N VAL A 142 19.30 -6.47 13.76
CA VAL A 142 20.66 -6.86 13.41
C VAL A 142 21.59 -5.84 14.06
N SER A 143 22.37 -6.28 15.05
CA SER A 143 23.27 -5.40 15.82
C SER A 143 24.71 -5.87 15.70
N VAL A 144 25.56 -5.03 15.11
CA VAL A 144 26.93 -5.40 14.72
C VAL A 144 27.93 -4.46 15.38
N GLY A 145 28.90 -5.03 16.09
CA GLY A 145 29.90 -4.27 16.83
C GLY A 145 30.96 -3.59 15.96
N ASN A 146 31.17 -4.08 14.73
CA ASN A 146 32.03 -3.48 13.71
C ASN A 146 31.26 -3.32 12.38
N ASP A 147 31.64 -4.07 11.35
CA ASP A 147 31.15 -3.95 9.97
C ASP A 147 30.10 -5.02 9.66
N LEU A 148 29.01 -4.61 8.99
CA LEU A 148 28.00 -5.50 8.44
C LEU A 148 28.18 -5.62 6.93
N THR A 149 28.36 -6.84 6.43
CA THR A 149 28.33 -7.14 4.99
C THR A 149 27.19 -8.09 4.66
N VAL A 150 26.31 -7.70 3.72
CA VAL A 150 25.21 -8.51 3.21
C VAL A 150 25.38 -8.69 1.70
N SER A 151 25.36 -9.94 1.23
CA SER A 151 25.41 -10.27 -0.19
C SER A 151 24.32 -11.27 -0.54
N ALA A 152 23.51 -10.92 -1.54
CA ALA A 152 22.45 -11.76 -2.07
C ALA A 152 22.66 -11.99 -3.58
N GLY A 153 22.59 -13.24 -4.01
CA GLY A 153 22.65 -13.61 -5.42
C GLY A 153 21.44 -13.15 -6.24
N ARG A 154 20.40 -12.63 -5.59
CA ARG A 154 19.22 -12.02 -6.21
C ARG A 154 18.77 -10.77 -5.44
N ASP A 155 17.99 -10.90 -4.37
CA ASP A 155 17.34 -9.75 -3.73
C ASP A 155 17.73 -9.58 -2.25
N ILE A 156 17.77 -8.32 -1.78
CA ILE A 156 17.82 -7.98 -0.35
C ILE A 156 16.53 -7.24 -0.01
N ALA A 157 15.82 -7.71 1.02
CA ALA A 157 14.63 -7.03 1.52
C ALA A 157 14.71 -6.86 3.04
N ALA A 158 14.45 -5.64 3.51
CA ALA A 158 14.22 -5.35 4.92
C ALA A 158 12.88 -4.65 5.13
N VAL A 159 12.08 -5.17 6.06
CA VAL A 159 10.71 -4.70 6.30
C VAL A 159 10.49 -4.47 7.80
N ALA A 160 10.10 -3.25 8.18
CA ALA A 160 9.87 -2.82 9.57
C ALA A 160 10.92 -3.35 10.55
N SER A 161 12.20 -3.22 10.20
CA SER A 161 13.32 -3.83 10.93
C SER A 161 14.43 -2.83 11.23
N GLN A 162 15.25 -3.15 12.22
CA GLN A 162 16.37 -2.34 12.68
C GLN A 162 17.70 -3.01 12.36
N ILE A 163 18.58 -2.30 11.65
CA ILE A 163 19.90 -2.77 11.22
C ILE A 163 20.93 -1.74 11.65
N ASP A 164 21.75 -2.08 12.64
CA ASP A 164 22.76 -1.21 13.22
C ASP A 164 24.15 -1.82 13.10
N ALA A 165 25.12 -1.02 12.65
CA ALA A 165 26.55 -1.34 12.73
C ALA A 165 27.31 -0.16 13.37
N LYS A 166 28.29 -0.44 14.22
CA LYS A 166 29.09 0.64 14.85
C LYS A 166 30.11 1.27 13.91
N ARG A 167 30.46 0.59 12.82
CA ARG A 167 31.30 1.12 11.74
C ARG A 167 30.48 1.11 10.45
N ASP A 168 30.80 0.25 9.49
CA ASP A 168 30.26 0.34 8.14
C ASP A 168 29.14 -0.68 7.88
N ILE A 169 28.20 -0.30 7.02
CA ILE A 169 27.20 -1.20 6.44
C ILE A 169 27.42 -1.28 4.93
N SER A 170 27.59 -2.49 4.41
CA SER A 170 27.62 -2.76 2.97
C SER A 170 26.58 -3.83 2.60
N MET A 171 25.64 -3.49 1.73
CA MET A 171 24.62 -4.41 1.20
C MET A 171 24.71 -4.46 -0.32
N THR A 172 24.83 -5.66 -0.89
CA THR A 172 24.92 -5.88 -2.33
C THR A 172 23.94 -6.94 -2.78
N ALA A 173 22.94 -6.54 -3.56
CA ALA A 173 21.98 -7.42 -4.22
C ALA A 173 22.31 -7.50 -5.72
N ALA A 174 22.32 -8.70 -6.30
CA ALA A 174 22.54 -8.86 -7.74
C ALA A 174 21.37 -8.32 -8.58
N GLU A 175 20.18 -8.28 -8.01
CA GLU A 175 18.98 -7.69 -8.59
C GLU A 175 18.50 -6.52 -7.74
N ASN A 176 17.58 -6.73 -6.79
CA ASN A 176 16.87 -5.61 -6.16
C ASN A 176 17.21 -5.45 -4.68
N LEU A 177 17.18 -4.21 -4.20
CA LEU A 177 17.30 -3.88 -2.78
C LEU A 177 16.10 -3.07 -2.32
N THR A 178 15.34 -3.61 -1.36
CA THR A 178 14.13 -2.97 -0.83
C THR A 178 14.24 -2.74 0.66
N LEU A 179 14.06 -1.49 1.10
CA LEU A 179 13.85 -1.12 2.50
C LEU A 179 12.43 -0.58 2.61
N ALA A 180 11.55 -1.23 3.37
CA ALA A 180 10.15 -0.83 3.47
C ALA A 180 9.67 -0.74 4.91
N ALA A 181 8.76 0.20 5.15
CA ALA A 181 7.93 0.17 6.35
C ALA A 181 6.87 -0.95 6.27
N ALA A 182 6.31 -1.30 7.42
CA ALA A 182 5.06 -2.04 7.51
C ALA A 182 4.14 -1.38 8.54
N ALA A 183 2.82 -1.49 8.37
CA ALA A 183 1.87 -0.76 9.19
C ALA A 183 1.50 -1.51 10.48
N ASN A 184 1.45 -0.78 11.60
CA ASN A 184 0.60 -1.12 12.73
C ASN A 184 -0.82 -0.65 12.41
N GLU A 185 -1.81 -1.48 12.72
CA GLU A 185 -3.21 -1.20 12.42
C GLU A 185 -4.07 -1.40 13.68
N GLY A 186 -5.07 -0.55 13.85
CA GLY A 186 -6.06 -0.64 14.92
C GLY A 186 -7.43 -0.32 14.36
N HIS A 187 -8.41 -1.14 14.70
CA HIS A 187 -9.79 -1.00 14.26
C HIS A 187 -10.72 -1.30 15.41
N SER A 188 -11.61 -0.37 15.72
CA SER A 188 -12.65 -0.52 16.72
C SER A 188 -13.98 -0.13 16.09
N TYR A 189 -14.95 -1.03 16.16
CA TYR A 189 -16.28 -0.83 15.63
C TYR A 189 -17.30 -1.27 16.68
N SER A 190 -18.23 -0.38 17.01
CA SER A 190 -19.36 -0.70 17.87
C SER A 190 -20.65 -0.12 17.31
N LYS A 191 -21.69 -0.94 17.26
CA LYS A 191 -22.99 -0.57 16.73
C LYS A 191 -24.10 -1.11 17.62
N THR A 192 -24.88 -0.17 18.13
CA THR A 192 -26.15 -0.40 18.80
C THR A 192 -27.30 0.10 17.92
N LYS A 193 -28.54 -0.05 18.41
CA LYS A 193 -29.71 0.52 17.74
C LYS A 193 -29.64 2.05 17.63
N THR A 194 -28.90 2.74 18.49
CA THR A 194 -28.94 4.21 18.61
C THR A 194 -27.59 4.88 18.44
N LEU A 195 -26.50 4.11 18.35
CA LEU A 195 -25.14 4.62 18.33
C LEU A 195 -24.29 3.70 17.48
N THR A 196 -23.57 4.26 16.52
CA THR A 196 -22.46 3.64 15.80
C THR A 196 -21.21 4.44 16.13
N MET A 197 -20.16 3.75 16.52
CA MET A 197 -18.82 4.29 16.74
C MET A 197 -17.85 3.46 15.92
N GLN A 198 -16.93 4.14 15.25
CA GLN A 198 -15.83 3.51 14.54
C GLN A 198 -14.57 4.35 14.73
N GLU A 199 -13.45 3.69 15.00
CA GLU A 199 -12.13 4.29 15.10
C GLU A 199 -11.16 3.37 14.35
N ASP A 200 -10.45 3.90 13.36
CA ASP A 200 -9.43 3.18 12.62
C ASP A 200 -8.11 3.97 12.63
N HIS A 201 -7.00 3.26 12.80
CA HIS A 201 -5.67 3.85 12.90
C HIS A 201 -4.68 3.00 12.10
N VAL A 202 -3.86 3.65 11.29
CA VAL A 202 -2.75 3.05 10.54
C VAL A 202 -1.51 3.88 10.80
N SER A 203 -0.44 3.24 11.27
CA SER A 203 0.84 3.93 11.51
C SER A 203 2.02 3.10 10.99
N GLN A 204 2.88 3.73 10.19
CA GLN A 204 4.02 3.08 9.56
C GLN A 204 5.16 2.82 10.55
N VAL A 205 5.65 1.58 10.58
CA VAL A 205 6.86 1.16 11.29
C VAL A 205 7.99 1.07 10.28
N ALA A 206 8.88 2.06 10.28
CA ALA A 206 9.98 2.18 9.34
C ALA A 206 11.01 1.04 9.45
N THR A 207 11.65 0.70 8.33
CA THR A 207 12.97 0.06 8.37
C THR A 207 14.04 1.12 8.66
N THR A 208 14.98 0.79 9.55
CA THR A 208 16.10 1.67 9.92
C THR A 208 17.42 0.98 9.61
N VAL A 209 18.32 1.68 8.90
CA VAL A 209 19.69 1.24 8.61
C VAL A 209 20.64 2.31 9.13
N SER A 210 21.44 2.00 10.14
CA SER A 210 22.29 2.98 10.83
C SER A 210 23.73 2.47 10.97
N ALA A 211 24.67 3.24 10.44
CA ALA A 211 26.10 2.98 10.49
C ALA A 211 26.81 4.12 11.24
N GLY A 212 27.76 3.78 12.11
CA GLY A 212 28.65 4.77 12.72
C GLY A 212 29.66 5.37 11.73
N GLY A 213 29.97 4.66 10.65
CA GLY A 213 30.75 5.10 9.51
C GLY A 213 29.89 5.18 8.25
N ASP A 214 30.26 4.45 7.20
CA ASP A 214 29.62 4.51 5.90
C ASP A 214 28.39 3.58 5.76
N VAL A 215 27.40 4.01 4.97
CA VAL A 215 26.35 3.12 4.43
C VAL A 215 26.51 2.98 2.91
N LYS A 216 26.77 1.76 2.42
CA LYS A 216 26.92 1.44 0.99
C LYS A 216 25.87 0.42 0.57
N LEU A 217 24.86 0.87 -0.18
CA LEU A 217 23.80 0.03 -0.73
C LEU A 217 23.98 -0.08 -2.25
N ASN A 218 24.06 -1.31 -2.76
CA ASN A 218 24.21 -1.58 -4.19
C ASN A 218 23.14 -2.59 -4.66
N ALA A 219 22.34 -2.19 -5.63
CA ALA A 219 21.39 -3.04 -6.32
C ALA A 219 21.79 -3.17 -7.80
N GLY A 220 21.87 -4.38 -8.33
CA GLY A 220 22.18 -4.60 -9.75
C GLY A 220 21.06 -4.19 -10.71
N LYS A 221 19.83 -4.03 -10.22
CA LYS A 221 18.66 -3.49 -10.90
C LYS A 221 18.06 -2.35 -10.07
N ASP A 222 16.96 -2.59 -9.36
CA ASP A 222 16.18 -1.53 -8.73
C ASP A 222 16.47 -1.41 -7.23
N MET A 223 16.43 -0.18 -6.72
CA MET A 223 16.49 0.12 -5.31
C MET A 223 15.26 0.92 -4.88
N THR A 224 14.54 0.43 -3.86
CA THR A 224 13.32 1.08 -3.37
C THR A 224 13.36 1.26 -1.86
N LEU A 225 13.14 2.50 -1.41
CA LEU A 225 13.01 2.87 0.00
C LEU A 225 11.60 3.41 0.24
N ILE A 226 10.79 2.71 1.02
CA ILE A 226 9.40 3.10 1.32
C ILE A 226 9.31 3.46 2.81
N SER A 227 9.04 4.74 3.11
CA SER A 227 8.91 5.24 4.50
C SER A 227 10.02 4.71 5.43
N SER A 228 11.26 4.68 4.94
CA SER A 228 12.40 4.06 5.63
C SER A 228 13.47 5.07 5.95
N LYS A 229 14.36 4.73 6.90
CA LYS A 229 15.37 5.65 7.42
C LYS A 229 16.78 5.10 7.26
N ILE A 230 17.70 5.93 6.75
CA ILE A 230 19.13 5.64 6.67
C ILE A 230 19.90 6.70 7.46
N GLY A 231 20.80 6.25 8.33
CA GLY A 231 21.76 7.09 9.04
C GLY A 231 23.19 6.62 8.77
N ALA A 232 24.06 7.53 8.34
CA ALA A 232 25.50 7.28 8.23
C ALA A 232 26.26 8.34 9.04
N GLY A 233 27.16 7.90 9.91
CA GLY A 233 28.05 8.83 10.62
C GLY A 233 28.99 9.56 9.68
N ASP A 234 29.44 8.87 8.63
CA ASP A 234 30.26 9.41 7.55
C ASP A 234 29.41 9.53 6.27
N GLU A 235 29.69 8.73 5.24
CA GLU A 235 29.06 8.89 3.92
C GLU A 235 27.98 7.85 3.64
N ALA A 236 26.98 8.21 2.83
CA ALA A 236 26.04 7.22 2.28
C ALA A 236 26.07 7.20 0.75
N TYR A 237 26.18 5.99 0.21
CA TYR A 237 26.22 5.69 -1.21
C TYR A 237 25.12 4.68 -1.56
N LEU A 238 24.11 5.15 -2.30
CA LEU A 238 23.03 4.31 -2.80
C LEU A 238 23.17 4.22 -4.31
N VAL A 239 23.43 3.01 -4.83
CA VAL A 239 23.65 2.77 -6.26
C VAL A 239 22.68 1.72 -6.78
N ALA A 240 21.88 2.09 -7.77
CA ALA A 240 20.98 1.21 -8.49
C ALA A 240 21.42 1.03 -9.96
N GLY A 241 21.30 -0.19 -10.47
CA GLY A 241 21.62 -0.53 -11.84
C GLY A 241 20.56 -0.09 -12.86
N ASP A 242 19.32 0.12 -12.43
CA ASP A 242 18.21 0.67 -13.21
C ASP A 242 17.52 1.80 -12.43
N LYS A 243 16.51 1.54 -11.58
CA LYS A 243 15.75 2.60 -10.89
C LYS A 243 16.13 2.80 -9.43
N LEU A 244 16.02 4.04 -8.97
CA LEU A 244 16.12 4.38 -7.54
C LEU A 244 14.89 5.17 -7.10
N GLU A 245 14.13 4.61 -6.16
CA GLU A 245 12.86 5.19 -5.70
C GLU A 245 12.84 5.38 -4.19
N LEU A 246 12.53 6.60 -3.74
CA LEU A 246 12.20 6.93 -2.36
C LEU A 246 10.72 7.31 -2.29
N LEU A 247 9.90 6.40 -1.79
CA LEU A 247 8.44 6.48 -1.82
C LEU A 247 7.85 6.74 -0.43
N ALA A 248 6.71 7.39 -0.42
CA ALA A 248 5.95 7.62 0.79
C ALA A 248 4.96 6.47 1.07
N ALA A 249 4.71 6.20 2.35
CA ALA A 249 3.58 5.40 2.81
C ALA A 249 2.64 6.28 3.64
N GLN A 250 1.43 5.82 3.96
CA GLN A 250 0.40 6.67 4.59
C GLN A 250 0.14 6.25 6.03
N ASP A 251 0.18 7.23 6.94
CA ASP A 251 -0.46 7.16 8.24
C ASP A 251 -1.91 7.64 8.09
N THR A 252 -2.85 7.01 8.77
CA THR A 252 -4.28 7.34 8.64
C THR A 252 -4.97 7.22 9.98
N ASP A 253 -5.78 8.22 10.32
CA ASP A 253 -6.69 8.21 11.46
C ASP A 253 -8.12 8.46 10.96
N TYR A 254 -9.05 7.62 11.38
CA TYR A 254 -10.47 7.74 11.05
C TYR A 254 -11.31 7.63 12.31
N SER A 255 -12.31 8.50 12.43
CA SER A 255 -13.31 8.40 13.48
C SER A 255 -14.71 8.68 12.96
N LEU A 256 -15.67 7.89 13.43
CA LEU A 256 -17.10 8.06 13.15
C LEU A 256 -17.90 7.95 14.44
N LEU A 257 -18.77 8.94 14.65
CA LEU A 257 -19.80 8.94 15.67
C LEU A 257 -21.15 9.22 15.01
N ASP A 258 -21.96 8.19 14.84
CA ASP A 258 -23.35 8.33 14.37
C ASP A 258 -24.33 7.94 15.48
N MET A 259 -25.04 8.92 16.03
CA MET A 259 -26.05 8.71 17.06
C MET A 259 -27.44 9.12 16.61
N LYS A 260 -28.44 8.34 17.05
CA LYS A 260 -29.86 8.64 16.92
C LYS A 260 -30.59 8.49 18.25
N LYS A 261 -31.30 9.54 18.65
CA LYS A 261 -32.15 9.57 19.85
C LYS A 261 -33.61 9.76 19.44
N LYS A 262 -34.44 8.78 19.77
CA LYS A 262 -35.91 8.86 19.65
C LYS A 262 -36.49 9.37 20.96
N GLY A 263 -37.44 10.31 20.89
CA GLY A 263 -38.21 10.82 22.03
C GLY A 263 -39.72 10.64 21.81
N SER A 264 -40.52 10.98 22.82
CA SER A 264 -41.99 10.97 22.73
C SER A 264 -42.49 11.94 21.64
N PHE A 265 -43.66 11.65 21.04
CA PHE A 265 -44.29 12.46 19.99
C PHE A 265 -43.48 12.62 18.69
N GLY A 266 -42.89 11.53 18.17
CA GLY A 266 -42.23 11.53 16.86
C GLY A 266 -40.90 12.29 16.81
N ASN A 267 -40.38 12.72 17.97
CA ASN A 267 -39.10 13.41 18.07
C ASN A 267 -37.95 12.47 17.68
N LEU A 268 -37.16 12.86 16.67
CA LEU A 268 -35.94 12.18 16.25
C LEU A 268 -34.80 13.19 16.19
N LYS A 269 -33.77 12.95 16.98
CA LYS A 269 -32.50 13.68 16.91
C LYS A 269 -31.43 12.77 16.36
N THR A 270 -30.71 13.22 15.34
CA THR A 270 -29.51 12.52 14.86
C THR A 270 -28.30 13.44 14.95
N ARG A 271 -27.13 12.84 15.12
CA ARG A 271 -25.84 13.50 15.00
C ARG A 271 -24.88 12.53 14.35
N ARG A 272 -24.23 12.98 13.29
CA ARG A 272 -23.11 12.29 12.65
C ARG A 272 -21.91 13.20 12.71
N ASP A 273 -20.82 12.75 13.32
CA ASP A 273 -19.52 13.39 13.23
C ASP A 273 -18.57 12.36 12.60
N GLU A 274 -17.83 12.76 11.59
CA GLU A 274 -16.90 11.89 10.86
C GLU A 274 -15.66 12.69 10.51
N VAL A 275 -14.48 12.14 10.81
CA VAL A 275 -13.19 12.79 10.58
C VAL A 275 -12.22 11.75 10.00
N THR A 276 -11.50 12.16 8.97
CA THR A 276 -10.43 11.40 8.33
C THR A 276 -9.20 12.28 8.20
N ASP A 277 -8.08 11.77 8.70
CA ASP A 277 -6.76 12.36 8.55
C ASP A 277 -5.86 11.37 7.81
N THR A 278 -5.09 11.84 6.83
CA THR A 278 -4.09 11.04 6.12
C THR A 278 -2.83 11.85 5.94
N VAL A 279 -1.71 11.28 6.36
CA VAL A 279 -0.38 11.91 6.29
C VAL A 279 0.56 10.99 5.53
N ASN A 280 1.29 11.56 4.57
CA ASN A 280 2.31 10.83 3.83
C ASN A 280 3.65 10.88 4.56
N VAL A 281 4.18 9.70 4.86
CA VAL A 281 5.47 9.47 5.54
C VAL A 281 6.49 9.04 4.49
N GLY A 282 7.41 9.94 4.14
CA GLY A 282 8.48 9.68 3.18
C GLY A 282 9.71 9.00 3.77
N SER A 283 10.64 8.62 2.90
CA SER A 283 11.94 8.07 3.31
C SER A 283 12.93 9.17 3.71
N GLU A 284 13.73 8.92 4.74
CA GLU A 284 14.69 9.86 5.32
C GLU A 284 16.12 9.31 5.22
N ILE A 285 17.07 10.13 4.75
CA ILE A 285 18.49 9.80 4.73
C ILE A 285 19.26 10.96 5.37
N ASN A 286 20.03 10.65 6.41
CA ASN A 286 20.89 11.60 7.10
C ASN A 286 22.34 11.09 7.11
N THR A 287 23.27 11.96 6.71
CA THR A 287 24.70 11.64 6.64
C THR A 287 25.52 12.74 7.29
N GLY A 288 26.58 12.37 8.02
CA GLY A 288 27.56 13.33 8.54
C GLY A 288 28.51 13.87 7.46
N GLY A 289 28.74 13.10 6.39
CA GLY A 289 29.53 13.44 5.22
C GLY A 289 28.67 13.59 3.96
N ASN A 290 29.17 13.08 2.83
CA ASN A 290 28.50 13.15 1.54
C ASN A 290 27.31 12.19 1.45
N LEU A 291 26.27 12.61 0.75
CA LEU A 291 25.15 11.77 0.35
C LEU A 291 25.12 11.65 -1.18
N THR A 292 25.30 10.44 -1.70
CA THR A 292 25.24 10.16 -3.15
C THR A 292 24.18 9.11 -3.47
N LEU A 293 23.20 9.50 -4.31
CA LEU A 293 22.17 8.62 -4.85
C LEU A 293 22.38 8.51 -6.37
N LYS A 294 22.70 7.31 -6.84
CA LYS A 294 23.02 7.05 -8.24
C LYS A 294 22.13 5.96 -8.84
N SER A 295 21.64 6.20 -10.05
CA SER A 295 20.92 5.23 -10.88
C SER A 295 21.37 5.31 -12.33
N ASN A 296 21.39 4.19 -13.06
CA ASN A 296 21.58 4.27 -14.52
C ASN A 296 20.28 4.63 -15.26
N GLY A 297 19.13 4.29 -14.69
CA GLY A 297 17.80 4.68 -15.15
C GLY A 297 17.22 5.78 -14.26
N ASP A 298 15.90 5.80 -14.13
CA ASP A 298 15.14 6.88 -13.49
C ASP A 298 15.30 6.95 -11.96
N GLN A 299 15.12 8.15 -11.41
CA GLN A 299 14.92 8.37 -9.98
C GLN A 299 13.56 9.00 -9.69
N ARG A 300 12.94 8.58 -8.58
CA ARG A 300 11.67 9.11 -8.09
C ARG A 300 11.70 9.37 -6.59
N TYR A 301 11.19 10.53 -6.19
CA TYR A 301 11.17 10.99 -4.81
C TYR A 301 9.77 11.48 -4.43
N GLN A 302 9.20 10.92 -3.36
CA GLN A 302 7.95 11.35 -2.74
C GLN A 302 8.20 11.72 -1.28
N VAL A 303 8.05 13.00 -0.93
CA VAL A 303 8.27 13.54 0.43
C VAL A 303 9.58 13.03 1.05
N ALA A 304 10.60 12.81 0.22
CA ALA A 304 11.87 12.31 0.72
C ALA A 304 12.56 13.43 1.53
N LYS A 305 13.30 13.05 2.57
CA LYS A 305 14.10 13.98 3.36
C LYS A 305 15.56 13.60 3.27
N LEU A 306 16.33 14.36 2.50
CA LEU A 306 17.74 14.09 2.23
C LEU A 306 18.60 15.16 2.91
N GLU A 307 19.37 14.75 3.91
CA GLU A 307 20.23 15.61 4.72
C GLU A 307 21.69 15.15 4.61
N SER A 308 22.56 16.06 4.16
CA SER A 308 23.99 15.82 4.06
C SER A 308 24.79 16.85 4.86
N GLY A 309 25.74 16.36 5.66
CA GLY A 309 26.73 17.17 6.34
C GLY A 309 27.83 17.71 5.42
N ASN A 310 27.88 17.28 4.16
CA ASN A 310 28.72 17.85 3.12
C ASN A 310 27.95 17.96 1.79
N ASP A 311 28.39 17.33 0.70
CA ASP A 311 27.75 17.43 -0.61
C ASP A 311 26.61 16.42 -0.76
N LEU A 312 25.50 16.86 -1.36
CA LEU A 312 24.38 16.02 -1.77
C LEU A 312 24.39 15.87 -3.30
N THR A 313 24.54 14.65 -3.81
CA THR A 313 24.55 14.34 -5.23
C THR A 313 23.43 13.37 -5.60
N LEU A 314 22.57 13.79 -6.53
CA LEU A 314 21.59 12.95 -7.21
C LEU A 314 22.06 12.78 -8.67
N ASP A 315 22.42 11.55 -9.05
CA ASP A 315 23.02 11.23 -10.36
C ASP A 315 22.21 10.15 -11.08
N SER A 316 21.36 10.58 -12.02
CA SER A 316 20.48 9.71 -12.80
C SER A 316 20.92 9.67 -14.26
N GLY A 317 21.13 8.45 -14.77
CA GLY A 317 21.27 8.22 -16.21
C GLY A 317 19.94 8.30 -16.99
N GLY A 318 18.81 8.36 -16.28
CA GLY A 318 17.47 8.62 -16.81
C GLY A 318 16.94 10.00 -16.37
N ALA A 319 15.63 10.07 -16.11
CA ALA A 319 14.99 11.25 -15.55
C ALA A 319 15.12 11.29 -14.01
N ILE A 320 14.92 12.47 -13.43
CA ILE A 320 14.67 12.62 -11.99
C ILE A 320 13.29 13.23 -11.81
N THR A 321 12.43 12.59 -11.02
CA THR A 321 11.06 13.05 -10.71
C THR A 321 10.92 13.31 -9.22
N PHE A 322 10.59 14.55 -8.86
CA PHE A 322 10.15 14.94 -7.53
C PHE A 322 8.63 15.05 -7.53
N GLU A 323 7.97 13.98 -7.11
CA GLU A 323 6.52 13.87 -7.12
C GLU A 323 5.94 14.42 -5.81
N GLY A 324 4.96 15.31 -5.96
CA GLY A 324 4.23 15.86 -4.83
C GLY A 324 3.08 14.96 -4.45
N VAL A 325 2.98 14.61 -3.18
CA VAL A 325 1.85 13.84 -2.64
C VAL A 325 1.09 14.70 -1.64
N LYS A 326 -0.18 14.42 -1.41
CA LYS A 326 -1.05 15.28 -0.61
C LYS A 326 -1.44 14.62 0.69
N ASP A 327 -1.24 15.34 1.78
CA ASP A 327 -1.90 15.04 3.04
C ASP A 327 -3.37 15.48 2.94
N LEU A 328 -4.25 14.81 3.68
CA LEU A 328 -5.69 15.04 3.66
C LEU A 328 -6.21 15.22 5.08
N HIS A 329 -6.99 16.27 5.29
CA HIS A 329 -7.83 16.44 6.46
C HIS A 329 -9.28 16.64 5.99
N GLN A 330 -10.18 15.75 6.42
CA GLN A 330 -11.59 15.82 6.07
C GLN A 330 -12.45 15.68 7.32
N GLU A 331 -13.32 16.66 7.57
CA GLU A 331 -14.31 16.62 8.65
C GLU A 331 -15.74 16.83 8.12
N SER A 332 -16.70 16.13 8.72
CA SER A 332 -18.12 16.38 8.52
C SER A 332 -18.90 16.26 9.83
N HIS A 333 -19.83 17.19 10.03
CA HIS A 333 -20.65 17.30 11.23
C HIS A 333 -22.08 17.61 10.85
N GLU A 334 -22.97 16.65 11.03
CA GLU A 334 -24.38 16.75 10.70
C GLU A 334 -25.25 16.57 11.94
N LYS A 335 -26.28 17.41 12.07
CA LYS A 335 -27.26 17.32 13.16
C LYS A 335 -28.65 17.54 12.60
N THR A 336 -29.57 16.64 12.95
CA THR A 336 -30.98 16.75 12.60
C THR A 336 -31.82 16.73 13.87
N ASN A 337 -32.85 17.57 13.92
CA ASN A 337 -33.84 17.60 14.98
C ASN A 337 -35.23 17.71 14.34
N ASN A 338 -35.93 16.59 14.30
CA ASN A 338 -37.21 16.46 13.65
C ASN A 338 -38.29 16.10 14.68
N ASN A 339 -39.50 16.61 14.48
CA ASN A 339 -40.71 16.21 15.17
C ASN A 339 -41.87 16.11 14.17
N SER A 340 -43.07 15.75 14.63
CA SER A 340 -44.24 15.55 13.75
C SER A 340 -44.67 16.78 12.92
N PHE A 341 -44.17 17.98 13.21
CA PHE A 341 -44.58 19.24 12.59
C PHE A 341 -43.41 20.06 12.02
N TRP A 342 -42.18 19.78 12.45
CA TRP A 342 -41.01 20.61 12.22
C TRP A 342 -39.79 19.75 11.96
N ASN A 343 -39.06 20.04 10.88
CA ASN A 343 -37.77 19.44 10.57
C ASN A 343 -36.71 20.52 10.55
N ALA A 344 -35.58 20.25 11.21
CA ALA A 344 -34.38 21.04 11.00
C ALA A 344 -33.16 20.16 10.85
N SER A 345 -32.36 20.48 9.84
CA SER A 345 -31.08 19.87 9.57
C SER A 345 -30.03 20.96 9.44
N LYS A 346 -28.89 20.73 10.06
CA LYS A 346 -27.70 21.56 9.87
C LYS A 346 -26.51 20.65 9.67
N GLY A 347 -25.63 21.06 8.78
CA GLY A 347 -24.38 20.37 8.55
C GLY A 347 -23.29 21.38 8.25
N LYS A 348 -22.07 21.02 8.65
CA LYS A 348 -20.86 21.68 8.21
C LYS A 348 -19.81 20.61 7.94
N GLY A 349 -18.88 20.91 7.06
CA GLY A 349 -17.72 20.07 6.85
C GLY A 349 -16.65 20.83 6.09
N ASN A 350 -15.47 20.26 6.09
CA ASN A 350 -14.29 20.82 5.47
C ASN A 350 -13.46 19.70 4.87
N THR A 351 -12.81 19.96 3.75
CA THR A 351 -11.84 19.06 3.12
C THR A 351 -10.68 19.92 2.69
N ASP A 352 -9.54 19.66 3.32
CA ASP A 352 -8.28 20.33 3.06
C ASP A 352 -7.25 19.30 2.63
N GLU A 353 -6.60 19.56 1.50
CA GLU A 353 -5.42 18.84 1.06
C GLU A 353 -4.18 19.72 1.24
N THR A 354 -3.03 19.12 1.52
CA THR A 354 -1.76 19.86 1.58
C THR A 354 -0.70 19.09 0.81
N LEU A 355 -0.20 19.69 -0.27
CA LEU A 355 0.89 19.14 -1.07
C LEU A 355 2.18 19.15 -0.26
N ARG A 356 2.75 17.97 -0.12
CA ARG A 356 4.05 17.71 0.50
C ARG A 356 5.09 17.51 -0.58
N GLN A 357 6.26 18.12 -0.38
CA GLN A 357 7.39 18.01 -1.29
C GLN A 357 8.62 17.38 -0.66
N THR A 358 9.53 16.94 -1.53
CA THR A 358 10.84 16.42 -1.14
C THR A 358 11.74 17.55 -0.64
N GLN A 359 12.40 17.31 0.48
CA GLN A 359 13.31 18.23 1.14
C GLN A 359 14.77 17.82 0.89
N LEU A 360 15.58 18.75 0.41
CA LEU A 360 17.00 18.56 0.14
C LEU A 360 17.79 19.59 0.95
N THR A 361 18.65 19.13 1.85
CA THR A 361 19.53 19.99 2.64
C THR A 361 20.96 19.46 2.62
N ALA A 362 21.91 20.32 2.29
CA ALA A 362 23.33 20.00 2.28
C ALA A 362 24.12 21.16 2.90
N ALA A 363 25.17 20.86 3.68
CA ALA A 363 26.09 21.90 4.15
C ALA A 363 27.07 22.35 3.04
N GLY A 364 27.35 21.44 2.09
CA GLY A 364 28.10 21.70 0.87
C GLY A 364 27.17 22.00 -0.32
N ALA A 365 27.50 21.46 -1.49
CA ALA A 365 26.73 21.67 -2.72
C ALA A 365 25.62 20.63 -2.89
N ILE A 366 24.48 21.07 -3.45
CA ILE A 366 23.44 20.18 -3.97
C ILE A 366 23.64 20.05 -5.49
N THR A 367 23.92 18.84 -5.97
CA THR A 367 24.13 18.53 -7.39
C THR A 367 23.04 17.59 -7.88
N ILE A 368 22.26 18.01 -8.89
CA ILE A 368 21.20 17.20 -9.50
C ILE A 368 21.51 16.99 -10.98
N LYS A 369 21.90 15.77 -11.35
CA LYS A 369 22.15 15.34 -12.73
C LYS A 369 21.03 14.39 -13.18
N ALA A 370 20.28 14.82 -14.19
CA ALA A 370 19.20 14.04 -14.77
C ALA A 370 19.36 14.06 -16.30
N VAL A 371 19.84 12.97 -16.88
CA VAL A 371 20.18 12.92 -18.32
C VAL A 371 18.94 13.06 -19.20
N GLU A 372 17.81 12.44 -18.83
CA GLU A 372 16.54 12.52 -19.58
C GLU A 372 15.59 13.60 -19.08
N GLY A 373 16.06 14.49 -18.19
CA GLY A 373 15.33 15.67 -17.72
C GLY A 373 14.87 15.60 -16.27
N LEU A 374 14.49 16.77 -15.75
CA LEU A 374 14.09 16.97 -14.36
C LEU A 374 12.61 17.37 -14.30
N LYS A 375 11.80 16.57 -13.60
CA LYS A 375 10.36 16.79 -13.39
C LYS A 375 10.09 17.12 -11.94
N ILE A 376 9.38 18.22 -11.68
CA ILE A 376 9.07 18.65 -10.32
C ILE A 376 7.61 19.06 -10.23
N ASP A 377 6.88 18.42 -9.32
CA ASP A 377 5.55 18.87 -8.94
C ASP A 377 5.64 20.04 -7.95
N ILE A 378 4.86 21.09 -8.20
CA ILE A 378 4.72 22.23 -7.29
C ILE A 378 3.25 22.53 -7.04
N ARG A 379 2.95 23.24 -5.96
CA ARG A 379 1.58 23.63 -5.67
C ARG A 379 1.03 24.55 -6.75
N GLU A 380 -0.16 24.28 -7.25
CA GLU A 380 -0.91 25.25 -8.06
C GLU A 380 -1.43 26.37 -7.14
N VAL A 381 -1.03 27.61 -7.41
CA VAL A 381 -1.55 28.80 -6.72
C VAL A 381 -2.17 29.71 -7.76
N ASP A 382 -3.47 29.99 -7.62
CA ASP A 382 -4.26 30.73 -8.61
C ASP A 382 -3.55 32.03 -9.06
N GLN A 383 -3.37 32.15 -10.38
CA GLN A 383 -2.78 33.32 -11.04
C GLN A 383 -1.32 33.62 -10.66
N GLN A 384 -0.62 32.72 -9.99
CA GLN A 384 0.82 32.84 -9.71
C GLN A 384 1.67 32.13 -10.77
N SER A 385 2.80 32.74 -11.10
CA SER A 385 3.85 32.08 -11.87
C SER A 385 4.57 31.02 -11.03
N VAL A 386 5.26 30.08 -11.68
CA VAL A 386 6.13 29.08 -11.04
C VAL A 386 7.06 29.72 -10.00
N SER A 387 7.73 30.82 -10.36
CA SER A 387 8.65 31.53 -9.46
C SER A 387 7.98 32.06 -8.19
N GLN A 388 6.78 32.64 -8.33
CA GLN A 388 6.00 33.12 -7.19
C GLN A 388 5.53 31.98 -6.28
N THR A 389 5.13 30.85 -6.87
CA THR A 389 4.78 29.63 -6.14
C THR A 389 5.99 29.12 -5.35
N ILE A 390 7.16 29.02 -5.98
CA ILE A 390 8.39 28.56 -5.33
C ILE A 390 8.76 29.49 -4.18
N ASP A 391 8.70 30.81 -4.37
CA ASP A 391 8.94 31.78 -3.30
C ASP A 391 7.99 31.59 -2.10
N ALA A 392 6.71 31.34 -2.36
CA ALA A 392 5.72 31.07 -1.32
C ALA A 392 6.00 29.74 -0.60
N MET A 393 6.36 28.68 -1.33
CA MET A 393 6.70 27.37 -0.77
C MET A 393 7.96 27.46 0.10
N VAL A 394 9.03 28.10 -0.38
CA VAL A 394 10.29 28.28 0.37
C VAL A 394 10.11 29.15 1.61
N LYS A 395 9.21 30.13 1.56
CA LYS A 395 8.87 30.95 2.73
C LYS A 395 8.14 30.13 3.81
N ALA A 396 7.31 29.17 3.40
CA ALA A 396 6.60 28.28 4.32
C ALA A 396 7.52 27.17 4.86
N ASP A 397 8.39 26.63 4.01
CA ASP A 397 9.37 25.60 4.34
C ASP A 397 10.76 25.94 3.74
N PRO A 398 11.69 26.45 4.56
CA PRO A 398 13.04 26.77 4.12
C PRO A 398 13.84 25.59 3.55
N GLN A 399 13.47 24.34 3.87
CA GLN A 399 14.14 23.14 3.34
C GLN A 399 13.83 22.89 1.86
N LEU A 400 12.91 23.66 1.28
CA LEU A 400 12.61 23.66 -0.16
C LEU A 400 13.44 24.68 -0.95
N ALA A 401 14.41 25.35 -0.34
CA ALA A 401 15.22 26.39 -0.99
C ALA A 401 15.89 25.92 -2.30
N TRP A 402 16.22 24.62 -2.39
CA TRP A 402 16.78 23.98 -3.58
C TRP A 402 15.92 24.14 -4.84
N LEU A 403 14.59 24.33 -4.70
CA LEU A 403 13.68 24.57 -5.82
C LEU A 403 14.04 25.86 -6.59
N LYS A 404 14.63 26.85 -5.92
CA LYS A 404 15.09 28.09 -6.56
C LYS A 404 16.30 27.85 -7.44
N ASP A 405 17.21 26.98 -6.99
CA ASP A 405 18.37 26.58 -7.78
C ASP A 405 17.93 25.74 -8.98
N ALA A 406 16.92 24.88 -8.79
CA ALA A 406 16.30 24.12 -9.89
C ALA A 406 15.65 25.06 -10.93
N GLU A 407 14.90 26.07 -10.50
CA GLU A 407 14.29 27.07 -11.40
C GLU A 407 15.32 27.81 -12.25
N GLN A 408 16.46 28.18 -11.68
CA GLN A 408 17.53 28.90 -12.39
C GLN A 408 18.15 28.12 -13.54
N ARG A 409 18.05 26.77 -13.53
CA ARG A 409 18.59 25.95 -14.62
C ARG A 409 17.83 26.12 -15.93
N GLY A 410 16.53 26.42 -15.88
CA GLY A 410 15.67 26.62 -17.04
C GLY A 410 15.32 25.36 -17.85
N ASP A 411 15.71 24.16 -17.40
CA ASP A 411 15.48 22.86 -18.05
C ASP A 411 14.52 21.94 -17.27
N VAL A 412 13.79 22.50 -16.30
CA VAL A 412 12.85 21.77 -15.44
C VAL A 412 11.45 21.73 -16.07
N ASP A 413 10.87 20.53 -16.14
CA ASP A 413 9.46 20.31 -16.46
C ASP A 413 8.62 20.45 -15.18
N TRP A 414 7.92 21.59 -15.07
CA TRP A 414 7.11 21.94 -13.91
C TRP A 414 5.67 21.48 -14.09
N HIS A 415 5.19 20.69 -13.14
CA HIS A 415 3.79 20.29 -13.10
C HIS A 415 3.11 20.91 -11.87
N GLN A 416 2.02 21.62 -12.09
CA GLN A 416 1.27 22.28 -11.02
C GLN A 416 0.19 21.34 -10.50
N VAL A 417 0.20 21.12 -9.18
CA VAL A 417 -0.71 20.22 -8.49
C VAL A 417 -1.68 21.03 -7.65
N LYS A 418 -2.96 20.95 -7.98
CA LYS A 418 -4.03 21.66 -7.30
C LYS A 418 -4.43 20.98 -5.99
N GLU A 419 -4.37 21.71 -4.89
CA GLU A 419 -4.93 21.32 -3.59
C GLU A 419 -6.44 21.58 -3.56
N ILE A 420 -7.18 20.74 -2.85
CA ILE A 420 -8.61 20.94 -2.57
C ILE A 420 -8.75 21.60 -1.19
N HIS A 421 -9.46 22.74 -1.15
CA HIS A 421 -9.80 23.47 0.08
C HIS A 421 -11.27 23.87 0.03
N ASP A 422 -12.15 22.91 0.28
CA ASP A 422 -13.59 23.08 0.15
C ASP A 422 -14.28 22.95 1.50
N SER A 423 -15.13 23.93 1.81
CA SER A 423 -15.98 23.90 2.99
C SER A 423 -17.44 24.07 2.61
N PHE A 424 -18.32 23.40 3.34
CA PHE A 424 -19.76 23.56 3.20
C PHE A 424 -20.41 23.89 4.54
N LYS A 425 -21.51 24.62 4.47
CA LYS A 425 -22.37 24.87 5.61
C LYS A 425 -23.80 25.06 5.14
N TYR A 426 -24.73 24.34 5.76
CA TYR A 426 -26.16 24.54 5.54
C TYR A 426 -26.92 24.55 6.86
N ASN A 427 -28.05 25.24 6.86
CA ASN A 427 -28.98 25.27 7.97
C ASN A 427 -30.39 25.43 7.41
N ASN A 428 -31.15 24.34 7.41
CA ASN A 428 -32.50 24.30 6.86
C ASN A 428 -33.48 23.98 7.97
N SER A 429 -34.57 24.75 8.04
CA SER A 429 -35.68 24.52 8.95
C SER A 429 -37.01 24.80 8.26
N GLY A 430 -37.99 23.92 8.40
CA GLY A 430 -39.28 24.06 7.73
C GLY A 430 -40.43 23.40 8.49
N LEU A 431 -41.64 23.90 8.23
CA LEU A 431 -42.90 23.36 8.75
C LEU A 431 -43.50 22.38 7.72
N GLY A 432 -43.89 21.19 8.18
CA GLY A 432 -44.75 20.27 7.43
C GLY A 432 -44.10 18.96 6.93
N PRO A 433 -44.93 17.96 6.58
CA PRO A 433 -44.51 16.60 6.21
C PRO A 433 -43.69 16.50 4.91
N ALA A 434 -43.63 17.57 4.10
CA ALA A 434 -42.89 17.65 2.84
C ALA A 434 -41.44 18.17 2.99
N SER A 435 -41.00 18.52 4.20
CA SER A 435 -39.65 19.08 4.45
C SER A 435 -38.58 18.02 4.76
N GLN A 436 -38.80 16.75 4.37
CA GLN A 436 -37.85 15.64 4.54
C GLN A 436 -36.66 15.71 3.57
N LEU A 437 -35.97 16.84 3.51
CA LEU A 437 -34.67 16.93 2.85
C LEU A 437 -33.62 16.27 3.75
N ILE A 438 -33.40 14.97 3.54
CA ILE A 438 -32.12 14.34 3.88
C ILE A 438 -31.13 14.86 2.83
N ILE A 439 -30.41 15.91 3.19
CA ILE A 439 -29.31 16.41 2.36
C ILE A 439 -28.16 15.41 2.54
N ALA A 440 -28.01 14.52 1.57
CA ALA A 440 -26.79 13.77 1.37
C ALA A 440 -25.79 14.72 0.72
N ILE A 441 -24.78 15.16 1.48
CA ILE A 441 -23.64 15.84 0.87
C ILE A 441 -22.73 14.75 0.33
N VAL A 442 -22.78 14.58 -1.00
CA VAL A 442 -21.74 13.88 -1.73
C VAL A 442 -20.54 14.83 -1.72
N MET A 443 -19.62 14.68 -0.77
CA MET A 443 -18.30 15.24 -0.94
C MET A 443 -17.66 14.48 -2.11
N ALA A 444 -17.36 15.21 -3.18
CA ALA A 444 -16.64 14.68 -4.33
C ALA A 444 -15.17 14.47 -3.93
N ALA A 445 -14.93 13.40 -3.16
CA ALA A 445 -13.62 12.82 -2.87
C ALA A 445 -13.82 11.31 -2.62
N VAL A 446 -14.49 10.62 -3.55
CA VAL A 446 -14.60 9.14 -3.56
C VAL A 446 -13.28 8.52 -4.07
N VAL A 447 -12.16 9.09 -3.66
CA VAL A 447 -10.81 8.54 -3.81
C VAL A 447 -10.14 8.59 -2.43
N GLY A 448 -10.87 8.10 -1.42
CA GLY A 448 -10.34 7.90 -0.08
C GLY A 448 -9.67 6.53 0.09
N PRO A 449 -9.03 6.27 1.25
CA PRO A 449 -8.02 5.22 1.51
C PRO A 449 -8.40 3.77 1.15
N MET A 450 -9.69 3.46 0.92
CA MET A 450 -10.13 2.11 0.53
C MET A 450 -9.62 1.64 -0.84
N VAL A 451 -9.24 2.56 -1.74
CA VAL A 451 -8.58 2.19 -3.01
C VAL A 451 -7.10 1.84 -2.79
N MET A 452 -6.44 2.50 -1.82
CA MET A 452 -5.02 2.33 -1.52
C MET A 452 -4.74 1.08 -0.68
N THR A 453 -5.65 0.68 0.22
CA THR A 453 -5.53 -0.59 0.97
C THR A 453 -5.61 -1.83 0.07
N ALA A 454 -6.23 -1.73 -1.11
CA ALA A 454 -6.20 -2.79 -2.13
C ALA A 454 -4.90 -2.77 -2.98
N MET A 455 -4.18 -1.65 -3.02
CA MET A 455 -2.90 -1.52 -3.74
C MET A 455 -1.70 -2.04 -2.95
N ALA A 456 -1.74 -1.96 -1.61
CA ALA A 456 -0.63 -2.36 -0.74
C ALA A 456 -0.29 -3.87 -0.75
N GLY A 457 -1.08 -4.70 -1.44
CA GLY A 457 -0.87 -6.16 -1.53
C GLY A 457 -0.97 -6.76 -2.94
N SER A 458 -0.97 -5.97 -4.02
CA SER A 458 -1.21 -6.46 -5.39
C SER A 458 -0.08 -6.15 -6.39
N SER A 459 0.10 -7.04 -7.37
CA SER A 459 1.19 -6.98 -8.39
C SER A 459 1.08 -5.74 -9.31
N PRO A 460 2.19 -5.27 -9.92
CA PRO A 460 2.24 -4.09 -10.80
C PRO A 460 1.19 -4.06 -11.94
N ALA A 461 0.74 -5.23 -12.40
CA ALA A 461 -0.31 -5.34 -13.44
C ALA A 461 -1.72 -4.97 -12.90
N ILE A 462 -1.96 -5.14 -11.60
CA ILE A 462 -3.22 -4.79 -10.93
C ILE A 462 -3.26 -3.28 -10.66
N ALA A 463 -2.12 -2.66 -10.34
CA ALA A 463 -2.00 -1.21 -10.15
C ALA A 463 -2.41 -0.42 -11.41
N ALA A 464 -2.03 -0.89 -12.61
CA ALA A 464 -2.43 -0.28 -13.88
C ALA A 464 -3.94 -0.44 -14.18
N GLY A 465 -4.54 -1.58 -13.80
CA GLY A 465 -5.97 -1.83 -13.97
C GLY A 465 -6.86 -0.99 -13.03
N VAL A 466 -6.38 -0.71 -11.82
CA VAL A 466 -7.10 0.11 -10.82
C VAL A 466 -7.04 1.60 -11.18
N ALA A 467 -5.91 2.08 -11.72
CA ALA A 467 -5.79 3.45 -12.23
C ALA A 467 -6.78 3.77 -13.37
N ALA A 468 -7.06 2.81 -14.25
CA ALA A 468 -8.08 2.96 -15.29
C ALA A 468 -9.51 3.00 -14.73
N ILE A 469 -9.79 2.31 -13.61
CA ILE A 469 -11.10 2.31 -12.93
C ILE A 469 -11.34 3.65 -12.21
N ALA A 470 -10.30 4.27 -11.64
CA ALA A 470 -10.37 5.57 -10.98
C ALA A 470 -10.92 6.68 -11.89
N SER A 471 -10.56 6.66 -13.18
CA SER A 471 -11.04 7.63 -14.17
C SER A 471 -12.53 7.49 -14.53
N ASN A 472 -13.14 6.30 -14.39
CA ASN A 472 -14.55 6.04 -14.73
C ASN A 472 -15.51 6.12 -13.53
N ALA A 473 -15.00 6.09 -12.29
CA ALA A 473 -15.83 6.22 -11.09
C ALA A 473 -16.44 7.64 -10.95
N ALA A 474 -15.74 8.66 -11.46
CA ALA A 474 -16.21 10.06 -11.45
C ALA A 474 -17.50 10.28 -12.25
N ALA A 475 -17.76 9.47 -13.30
CA ALA A 475 -18.98 9.57 -14.11
C ALA A 475 -20.14 8.70 -13.59
N ASN A 476 -19.83 7.59 -12.90
CA ASN A 476 -20.83 6.62 -12.45
C ASN A 476 -21.41 6.94 -11.06
N ALA A 477 -20.69 7.65 -10.20
CA ALA A 477 -21.21 8.09 -8.90
C ALA A 477 -22.43 9.03 -9.06
N THR A 478 -22.38 9.91 -10.05
CA THR A 478 -23.47 10.84 -10.41
C THR A 478 -24.67 10.09 -11.00
N THR A 479 -24.42 9.07 -11.82
CA THR A 479 -25.49 8.29 -12.49
C THR A 479 -26.15 7.28 -11.55
N SER A 480 -25.39 6.69 -10.61
CA SER A 480 -25.91 5.78 -9.57
C SER A 480 -26.71 6.51 -8.49
N PHE A 481 -26.33 7.75 -8.15
CA PHE A 481 -27.10 8.62 -7.27
C PHE A 481 -28.51 8.94 -7.85
N ILE A 482 -28.59 9.13 -9.17
CA ILE A 482 -29.84 9.34 -9.90
C ILE A 482 -30.67 8.06 -9.99
N ASN A 483 -30.04 6.90 -10.25
CA ASN A 483 -30.75 5.63 -10.41
C ASN A 483 -31.20 4.97 -9.09
N ASN A 484 -30.58 5.29 -7.95
CA ASN A 484 -30.91 4.72 -6.64
C ASN A 484 -31.64 5.69 -5.69
N GLY A 485 -32.20 6.78 -6.23
CA GLY A 485 -33.11 7.66 -5.50
C GLY A 485 -32.55 8.23 -4.18
N GLY A 486 -31.25 8.45 -4.09
CA GLY A 486 -30.59 9.00 -2.88
C GLY A 486 -30.32 8.00 -1.76
N ASN A 487 -30.36 6.68 -2.00
CA ASN A 487 -30.04 5.66 -0.98
C ASN A 487 -28.54 5.32 -0.92
N LEU A 488 -27.79 6.02 -0.06
CA LEU A 488 -26.35 5.82 0.17
C LEU A 488 -25.99 4.41 0.71
N GLY A 489 -26.94 3.73 1.36
CA GLY A 489 -26.73 2.36 1.86
C GLY A 489 -26.73 1.30 0.75
N ALA A 490 -27.32 1.59 -0.41
CA ALA A 490 -27.26 0.72 -1.58
C ALA A 490 -25.95 0.92 -2.35
N VAL A 491 -25.48 2.18 -2.45
CA VAL A 491 -24.17 2.54 -3.05
C VAL A 491 -23.01 1.89 -2.29
N PHE A 492 -23.04 1.89 -0.96
CA PHE A 492 -22.01 1.26 -0.13
C PHE A 492 -22.08 -0.28 -0.17
N LYS A 493 -23.30 -0.86 -0.20
CA LYS A 493 -23.51 -2.32 -0.16
C LYS A 493 -23.13 -3.02 -1.47
N ASP A 494 -23.22 -2.34 -2.61
CA ASP A 494 -22.73 -2.85 -3.89
C ASP A 494 -21.20 -2.83 -3.99
N LEU A 495 -20.54 -1.88 -3.29
CA LEU A 495 -19.08 -1.74 -3.27
C LEU A 495 -18.39 -2.58 -2.18
N SER A 496 -19.09 -2.96 -1.10
CA SER A 496 -18.49 -3.62 0.07
C SER A 496 -18.97 -5.07 0.31
N SER A 497 -19.74 -5.68 -0.60
CA SER A 497 -20.26 -7.04 -0.38
C SER A 497 -19.16 -8.11 -0.50
N SER A 498 -19.21 -9.12 0.37
CA SER A 498 -18.20 -10.21 0.42
C SER A 498 -18.15 -11.04 -0.88
N ASP A 499 -19.18 -10.99 -1.73
CA ASP A 499 -19.19 -11.62 -3.05
C ASP A 499 -18.42 -10.79 -4.11
N ALA A 500 -18.34 -9.47 -3.94
CA ALA A 500 -17.47 -8.63 -4.77
C ALA A 500 -15.99 -8.88 -4.46
N LEU A 501 -15.62 -8.96 -3.17
CA LEU A 501 -14.24 -9.25 -2.74
C LEU A 501 -13.78 -10.68 -3.09
N LYS A 502 -14.68 -11.66 -3.18
CA LYS A 502 -14.35 -13.03 -3.62
C LYS A 502 -14.28 -13.19 -5.14
N GLY A 503 -14.95 -12.33 -5.92
CA GLY A 503 -14.89 -12.32 -7.38
C GLY A 503 -13.58 -11.76 -7.95
N TYR A 504 -12.86 -10.91 -7.19
CA TYR A 504 -11.61 -10.28 -7.65
C TYR A 504 -10.35 -11.16 -7.50
N VAL A 505 -10.46 -12.32 -6.86
CA VAL A 505 -9.33 -13.23 -6.63
C VAL A 505 -9.22 -14.34 -7.70
N ILE A 506 -10.22 -14.53 -8.58
CA ILE A 506 -10.22 -15.64 -9.56
C ILE A 506 -10.09 -15.18 -11.03
N SER A 507 -10.09 -13.88 -11.32
CA SER A 507 -9.87 -13.38 -12.70
C SER A 507 -8.40 -13.12 -13.06
N GLY A 508 -7.50 -13.08 -12.07
CA GLY A 508 -6.07 -12.77 -12.26
C GLY A 508 -5.24 -13.87 -12.96
N MET A 509 -5.78 -15.10 -13.10
CA MET A 509 -5.06 -16.22 -13.73
C MET A 509 -5.54 -16.59 -15.14
N THR A 510 -6.52 -15.88 -15.73
CA THR A 510 -7.14 -16.30 -17.00
C THR A 510 -7.23 -15.21 -18.07
N ALA A 511 -6.52 -14.09 -17.90
CA ALA A 511 -6.35 -13.10 -18.98
C ALA A 511 -5.14 -13.42 -19.89
N GLY A 512 -4.16 -14.18 -19.41
CA GLY A 512 -2.93 -14.52 -20.15
C GLY A 512 -3.07 -15.59 -21.24
N LEU A 513 -4.21 -16.29 -21.34
CA LEU A 513 -4.38 -17.41 -22.27
C LEU A 513 -5.37 -17.16 -23.42
N THR A 514 -6.21 -16.12 -23.36
CA THR A 514 -7.31 -15.95 -24.32
C THR A 514 -6.97 -15.00 -25.47
N ALA A 515 -6.03 -14.08 -25.28
CA ALA A 515 -5.67 -13.07 -26.28
C ALA A 515 -4.98 -13.62 -27.53
N LYS A 516 -4.57 -14.90 -27.55
CA LYS A 516 -3.77 -15.46 -28.66
C LYS A 516 -4.51 -16.41 -29.61
N TYR A 517 -5.73 -16.85 -29.32
CA TYR A 517 -6.39 -17.91 -30.12
C TYR A 517 -7.78 -17.59 -30.69
N PHE A 518 -8.48 -16.54 -30.24
CA PHE A 518 -9.90 -16.34 -30.65
C PHE A 518 -10.16 -15.16 -31.60
N ASP A 519 -9.28 -14.16 -31.67
CA ASP A 519 -9.47 -12.97 -32.51
C ASP A 519 -9.55 -13.29 -34.03
N GLY A 520 -9.05 -14.45 -34.45
CA GLY A 520 -9.10 -14.88 -35.86
C GLY A 520 -10.44 -15.42 -36.33
N TRP A 521 -11.34 -15.87 -35.44
CA TRP A 521 -12.56 -16.60 -35.85
C TRP A 521 -13.85 -15.76 -35.79
N THR A 522 -13.92 -14.75 -34.92
CA THR A 522 -15.14 -13.95 -34.72
C THR A 522 -15.11 -12.58 -35.40
N GLY A 523 -13.97 -12.18 -35.96
CA GLY A 523 -13.81 -10.87 -36.60
C GLY A 523 -13.92 -9.68 -35.62
N THR A 524 -13.80 -9.93 -34.32
CA THR A 524 -13.83 -8.89 -33.28
C THR A 524 -12.44 -8.70 -32.70
N LYS A 525 -12.06 -7.44 -32.43
CA LYS A 525 -10.79 -7.11 -31.76
C LYS A 525 -11.05 -6.78 -30.31
N THR A 526 -10.41 -7.52 -29.41
CA THR A 526 -10.50 -7.27 -27.97
C THR A 526 -9.31 -6.44 -27.55
N ASP A 527 -9.55 -5.23 -27.06
CA ASP A 527 -8.52 -4.37 -26.51
C ASP A 527 -8.03 -4.94 -25.16
N PRO A 528 -6.75 -5.31 -25.02
CA PRO A 528 -6.25 -6.02 -23.84
C PRO A 528 -6.05 -5.13 -22.61
N VAL A 529 -6.18 -3.80 -22.74
CA VAL A 529 -6.07 -2.84 -21.64
C VAL A 529 -7.45 -2.45 -21.10
N THR A 530 -8.46 -2.42 -21.98
CA THR A 530 -9.83 -1.98 -21.65
C THR A 530 -10.85 -3.11 -21.63
N GLY A 531 -10.49 -4.32 -22.08
CA GLY A 531 -11.41 -5.43 -22.29
C GLY A 531 -12.47 -5.18 -23.37
N LYS A 532 -12.33 -4.09 -24.13
CA LYS A 532 -13.36 -3.61 -25.05
C LYS A 532 -13.30 -4.42 -26.34
N VAL A 533 -14.35 -5.21 -26.58
CA VAL A 533 -14.54 -5.95 -27.82
C VAL A 533 -15.13 -4.99 -28.86
N THR A 534 -14.35 -4.62 -29.87
CA THR A 534 -14.83 -3.86 -31.01
C THR A 534 -15.26 -4.81 -32.12
N GLY A 535 -16.52 -4.68 -32.53
CA GLY A 535 -17.19 -5.52 -33.53
C GLY A 535 -18.23 -4.73 -34.34
N PRO A 536 -18.79 -5.31 -35.42
CA PRO A 536 -19.51 -4.56 -36.45
C PRO A 536 -20.83 -3.93 -35.98
N ALA A 537 -21.25 -2.86 -36.66
CA ALA A 537 -22.32 -1.96 -36.27
C ALA A 537 -23.67 -2.67 -36.00
N LEU A 538 -24.26 -2.36 -34.83
CA LEU A 538 -25.49 -2.95 -34.28
C LEU A 538 -26.78 -2.47 -34.97
N ASN A 539 -26.67 -1.65 -36.01
CA ASN A 539 -27.80 -1.18 -36.80
C ASN A 539 -28.18 -2.16 -37.94
N THR A 540 -27.57 -3.35 -37.99
CA THR A 540 -27.89 -4.40 -38.96
C THR A 540 -28.21 -5.73 -38.27
N TRP A 541 -29.17 -6.49 -38.82
CA TRP A 541 -29.55 -7.82 -38.31
C TRP A 541 -28.38 -8.82 -38.28
N THR A 542 -27.39 -8.65 -39.17
CA THR A 542 -26.14 -9.42 -39.20
C THR A 542 -25.21 -9.07 -38.03
N GLY A 543 -25.13 -7.79 -37.65
CA GLY A 543 -24.36 -7.32 -36.48
C GLY A 543 -24.98 -7.75 -35.15
N VAL A 544 -26.31 -7.80 -35.06
CA VAL A 544 -27.04 -8.35 -33.89
C VAL A 544 -26.81 -9.86 -33.76
N GLY A 545 -26.81 -10.61 -34.88
CA GLY A 545 -26.52 -12.05 -34.88
C GLY A 545 -25.09 -12.40 -34.47
N GLN A 546 -24.10 -11.61 -34.89
CA GLN A 546 -22.69 -11.80 -34.51
C GLN A 546 -22.41 -11.39 -33.06
N PHE A 547 -23.07 -10.35 -32.56
CA PHE A 547 -23.02 -9.95 -31.16
C PHE A 547 -23.66 -11.01 -30.24
N ALA A 548 -24.83 -11.55 -30.63
CA ALA A 548 -25.49 -12.63 -29.91
C ALA A 548 -24.67 -13.94 -29.92
N ALA A 549 -23.98 -14.25 -31.03
CA ALA A 549 -23.07 -15.40 -31.13
C ALA A 549 -21.83 -15.25 -30.21
N ASN A 550 -21.26 -14.05 -30.11
CA ASN A 550 -20.12 -13.77 -29.23
C ASN A 550 -20.53 -13.87 -27.75
N GLN A 551 -21.73 -13.39 -27.41
CA GLN A 551 -22.23 -13.43 -26.05
C GLN A 551 -22.70 -14.82 -25.61
N THR A 552 -23.17 -15.65 -26.56
CA THR A 552 -23.47 -17.07 -26.30
C THR A 552 -22.21 -17.93 -26.17
N LEU A 553 -21.12 -17.60 -26.86
CA LEU A 553 -19.83 -18.29 -26.69
C LEU A 553 -19.17 -17.96 -25.35
N GLN A 554 -19.21 -16.70 -24.89
CA GLN A 554 -18.66 -16.32 -23.59
C GLN A 554 -19.47 -16.89 -22.41
N ALA A 555 -20.81 -16.94 -22.52
CA ALA A 555 -21.66 -17.59 -21.52
C ALA A 555 -21.55 -19.13 -21.56
N GLY A 556 -21.20 -19.72 -22.71
CA GLY A 556 -21.05 -21.16 -22.89
C GLY A 556 -19.79 -21.76 -22.26
N THR A 557 -18.71 -20.99 -22.11
CA THR A 557 -17.44 -21.47 -21.50
C THR A 557 -17.52 -21.62 -19.99
N SER A 558 -18.26 -20.76 -19.27
CA SER A 558 -18.43 -20.90 -17.82
C SER A 558 -19.32 -22.09 -17.45
N THR A 559 -20.27 -22.45 -18.32
CA THR A 559 -21.17 -23.60 -18.11
C THR A 559 -20.57 -24.94 -18.53
N LEU A 560 -19.59 -24.97 -19.43
CA LEU A 560 -18.83 -26.20 -19.71
C LEU A 560 -17.83 -26.52 -18.58
N LEU A 561 -17.22 -25.49 -17.97
CA LEU A 561 -16.33 -25.66 -16.82
C LEU A 561 -17.10 -26.01 -15.54
N SER A 562 -18.25 -25.40 -15.26
CA SER A 562 -19.06 -25.77 -14.10
C SER A 562 -19.65 -27.17 -14.23
N LYS A 563 -19.90 -27.67 -15.45
CA LYS A 563 -20.31 -29.06 -15.71
C LYS A 563 -19.15 -30.06 -15.62
N ALA A 564 -17.92 -29.65 -15.94
CA ALA A 564 -16.70 -30.43 -15.66
C ALA A 564 -16.32 -30.42 -14.16
N LEU A 565 -16.81 -29.43 -13.42
CA LEU A 565 -16.62 -29.25 -11.96
C LEU A 565 -17.88 -29.61 -11.13
N GLY A 566 -18.88 -30.26 -11.73
CA GLY A 566 -20.02 -30.86 -11.02
C GLY A 566 -21.11 -29.91 -10.49
N GLN A 567 -21.11 -28.63 -10.84
CA GLN A 567 -22.16 -27.69 -10.41
C GLN A 567 -23.20 -27.47 -11.51
N GLY A 568 -24.38 -28.06 -11.33
CA GLY A 568 -25.48 -28.01 -12.27
C GLY A 568 -26.10 -26.62 -12.39
N GLY A 569 -26.02 -26.03 -13.59
CA GLY A 569 -26.82 -24.88 -14.02
C GLY A 569 -27.50 -25.19 -15.36
N ASN A 570 -28.77 -24.82 -15.51
CA ASN A 570 -29.56 -25.10 -16.71
C ASN A 570 -29.41 -24.00 -17.77
N LEU A 571 -28.95 -24.41 -18.95
CA LEU A 571 -28.72 -23.57 -20.14
C LEU A 571 -29.98 -22.80 -20.61
N SER A 572 -31.17 -23.30 -20.31
CA SER A 572 -32.45 -22.67 -20.65
C SER A 572 -32.66 -21.32 -19.96
N ASP A 573 -32.25 -21.18 -18.70
CA ASP A 573 -32.52 -19.96 -17.93
C ASP A 573 -31.52 -18.83 -18.27
N ALA A 574 -30.29 -19.21 -18.62
CA ALA A 574 -29.29 -18.31 -19.18
C ALA A 574 -29.71 -17.77 -20.57
N LEU A 575 -30.27 -18.63 -21.43
CA LEU A 575 -30.78 -18.20 -22.74
C LEU A 575 -32.00 -17.28 -22.62
N LYS A 576 -32.90 -17.55 -21.67
CA LYS A 576 -34.07 -16.69 -21.42
C LYS A 576 -33.68 -15.32 -20.87
N GLY A 577 -32.71 -15.26 -19.96
CA GLY A 577 -32.19 -13.99 -19.42
C GLY A 577 -31.48 -13.14 -20.48
N ALA A 578 -30.67 -13.77 -21.34
CA ALA A 578 -30.01 -13.07 -22.45
C ALA A 578 -31.00 -12.54 -23.50
N LEU A 579 -32.06 -13.32 -23.80
CA LEU A 579 -33.11 -12.89 -24.72
C LEU A 579 -33.96 -11.74 -24.14
N PHE A 580 -34.27 -11.78 -22.84
CA PHE A 580 -35.01 -10.72 -22.15
C PHE A 580 -34.23 -9.40 -22.09
N ASN A 581 -32.93 -9.45 -21.78
CA ASN A 581 -32.09 -8.25 -21.73
C ASN A 581 -31.88 -7.64 -23.12
N THR A 582 -31.85 -8.48 -24.18
CA THR A 582 -31.77 -7.99 -25.56
C THR A 582 -33.08 -7.33 -26.00
N LEU A 583 -34.24 -7.89 -25.63
CA LEU A 583 -35.55 -7.27 -25.91
C LEU A 583 -35.79 -5.99 -25.10
N ALA A 584 -35.25 -5.91 -23.88
CA ALA A 584 -35.25 -4.70 -23.05
C ALA A 584 -34.38 -3.59 -23.66
N ALA A 585 -33.18 -3.92 -24.14
CA ALA A 585 -32.29 -2.96 -24.79
C ALA A 585 -32.86 -2.41 -26.12
N VAL A 586 -33.62 -3.22 -26.87
CA VAL A 586 -34.29 -2.79 -28.12
C VAL A 586 -35.53 -1.92 -27.83
N SER A 587 -36.23 -2.15 -26.71
CA SER A 587 -37.40 -1.34 -26.32
C SER A 587 -37.02 0.04 -25.74
N PHE A 588 -35.85 0.19 -25.12
CA PHE A 588 -35.36 1.49 -24.66
C PHE A 588 -34.85 2.42 -25.79
N ASN A 589 -34.45 1.86 -26.94
CA ASN A 589 -34.02 2.67 -28.09
C ASN A 589 -35.20 3.13 -28.99
N ALA A 590 -36.41 2.61 -28.76
CA ALA A 590 -37.62 3.01 -29.51
C ALA A 590 -38.46 4.11 -28.82
N VAL A 591 -38.12 4.49 -27.57
CA VAL A 591 -38.86 5.51 -26.79
C VAL A 591 -38.13 6.86 -26.75
N GLY A 592 -36.94 6.97 -27.33
CA GLY A 592 -36.15 8.21 -27.41
C GLY A 592 -36.45 9.12 -28.60
N ASP A 593 -37.33 8.73 -29.54
CA ASP A 593 -37.64 9.53 -30.75
C ASP A 593 -39.04 10.17 -30.75
N TYR A 594 -39.80 10.06 -29.66
CA TYR A 594 -41.04 10.83 -29.46
C TYR A 594 -41.27 11.15 -27.98
N THR A 595 -40.57 12.16 -27.45
CA THR A 595 -41.07 13.31 -26.63
C THR A 595 -39.91 14.08 -26.02
#